data_AF-A0A5C8NXT6-F1
#
_entry.id   AF-A0A5C8NXT6-F1
#
_cell.length_a   1.000
_cell.length_b   1.000
_cell.length_c   1.000
_cell.angle_alpha   90.00
_cell.angle_beta   90.00
_cell.angle_gamma   90.00
#
_symmetry.space_group_name_H-M   'P 1'
#
loop_
_entity.id
_entity.type
_entity.pdbx_description
1 polymer ?
#
loop_
_entity_poly.entity_id
_entity_poly.type
_entity_poly.pdbx_seq_one_letter_code
_entity_poly.pdbx_strand_id
1 'polypeptide(L)'
;MRDAAINLRALPEQRDLIDHAASLLGKNRSDFMLEAACERAKAVVLDQVFFGLDAEKFRRFTAMLDAPPGPNAGLARLMAVKPPWDTKPA
;
A
#
# COMPACT_ATOMS: atom_id res chain seq x y z
N MET A 1 22.08 -11.07 -3.56
CA MET A 1 21.13 -9.94 -3.44
C MET A 1 21.60 -8.92 -4.47
N ARG A 2 20.77 -8.54 -5.45
CA ARG A 2 21.19 -7.55 -6.45
C ARG A 2 20.87 -6.16 -5.91
N ASP A 3 21.90 -5.42 -5.51
CA ASP A 3 21.74 -4.00 -5.15
C ASP A 3 21.45 -3.22 -6.45
N ALA A 4 20.24 -2.67 -6.55
CA ALA A 4 19.85 -1.85 -7.69
C ALA A 4 20.19 -0.39 -7.38
N ALA A 5 21.07 0.22 -8.19
CA ALA A 5 21.43 1.63 -8.01
C ALA A 5 20.25 2.55 -8.38
N ILE A 6 19.95 3.51 -7.51
CA ILE A 6 18.97 4.58 -7.77
C ILE A 6 19.75 5.87 -8.07
N ASN A 7 19.67 6.33 -9.32
CA ASN A 7 20.30 7.58 -9.74
C ASN A 7 19.26 8.71 -9.75
N LEU A 8 19.50 9.77 -8.99
CA LEU A 8 18.61 10.92 -8.87
C LEU A 8 19.36 12.21 -9.23
N ARG A 9 18.68 13.11 -9.95
CA ARG A 9 19.14 14.48 -10.17
C ARG A 9 18.38 15.40 -9.22
N ALA A 10 19.11 16.26 -8.51
CA ALA A 10 18.56 17.25 -7.61
C ALA A 10 19.13 18.62 -7.97
N LEU A 11 18.33 19.66 -7.75
CA LEU A 11 18.82 21.04 -7.78
C LEU A 11 19.80 21.26 -6.61
N PRO A 12 20.75 22.21 -6.71
CA PRO A 12 21.69 22.51 -5.63
C PRO A 12 20.99 22.77 -4.29
N GLU A 13 19.93 23.58 -4.30
CA GLU A 13 19.15 23.92 -3.10
C GLU A 13 18.51 22.69 -2.44
N GLN A 14 17.98 21.76 -3.24
CA GLN A 14 17.41 20.51 -2.74
C GLN A 14 18.48 19.63 -2.12
N ARG A 15 19.65 19.53 -2.77
CA ARG A 15 20.79 18.77 -2.26
C ARG A 15 21.26 19.34 -0.92
N ASP A 16 21.42 20.65 -0.84
CA ASP A 16 21.94 21.31 0.36
C ASP A 16 20.95 21.17 1.53
N LEU A 17 19.63 21.26 1.26
CA LEU A 17 18.59 20.97 2.25
C LEU A 17 18.66 19.52 2.76
N ILE A 18 18.81 18.55 1.86
CA ILE A 18 18.90 17.12 2.20
C ILE A 18 20.16 16.85 3.01
N ASP A 19 21.31 17.39 2.59
CA ASP A 19 22.59 17.22 3.27
C ASP A 19 22.51 17.79 4.70
N HIS A 20 21.89 18.97 4.87
CA HIS A 20 21.64 19.54 6.19
C HIS A 20 20.77 18.63 7.06
N ALA A 21 19.63 18.16 6.55
CA ALA A 21 18.74 17.26 7.29
C ALA A 21 19.44 15.95 7.69
N ALA A 22 20.22 15.36 6.78
CA ALA A 22 21.00 14.16 7.05
C ALA A 22 22.04 14.40 8.17
N SER A 23 22.74 15.55 8.13
CA SER A 23 23.71 15.93 9.16
C SER A 23 23.11 16.07 10.56
N LEU A 24 21.90 16.63 10.67
CA LEU A 24 21.20 16.78 11.95
C LEU A 24 20.88 15.43 12.59
N LEU A 25 20.73 14.39 11.78
CA LEU A 25 20.47 13.02 12.21
C LEU A 25 21.74 12.16 12.28
N GLY A 26 22.92 12.72 11.99
CA GLY A 26 24.19 11.97 11.97
C GLY A 26 24.26 10.89 10.87
N LYS A 27 23.46 11.04 9.81
CA LYS A 27 23.39 10.07 8.68
C LYS A 27 24.09 10.63 7.46
N ASN A 28 24.56 9.75 6.56
CA ASN A 28 24.97 10.19 5.23
C ASN A 28 23.73 10.45 4.35
N ARG A 29 23.92 11.23 3.28
CA ARG A 29 22.83 11.60 2.36
C ARG A 29 22.09 10.38 1.78
N SER A 30 22.82 9.37 1.34
CA SER A 30 22.22 8.21 0.66
C SER A 30 21.32 7.42 1.59
N ASP A 31 21.76 7.20 2.83
CA ASP A 31 20.98 6.50 3.86
C ASP A 31 19.73 7.30 4.23
N PHE A 32 19.88 8.61 4.45
CA PHE A 32 18.75 9.50 4.74
C PHE A 32 17.71 9.46 3.61
N MET A 33 18.16 9.59 2.36
CA MET A 33 17.28 9.59 1.19
C MET A 33 16.55 8.27 1.00
N LEU A 34 17.27 7.14 1.15
CA LEU A 34 16.67 5.82 0.99
C LEU A 34 15.63 5.55 2.10
N GLU A 35 15.96 5.88 3.34
CA GLU A 35 15.06 5.71 4.47
C GLU A 35 13.79 6.56 4.32
N ALA A 36 13.93 7.85 4.01
CA ALA A 36 12.80 8.75 3.80
C ALA A 36 11.92 8.31 2.62
N ALA A 37 12.53 7.88 1.52
CA ALA A 37 11.79 7.35 0.37
C ALA A 37 11.03 6.07 0.72
N CYS A 38 11.66 5.14 1.46
CA CYS A 38 11.02 3.91 1.91
C CYS A 38 9.90 4.17 2.90
N GLU A 39 10.08 5.07 3.85
CA GLU A 39 9.03 5.47 4.80
C GLU A 39 7.82 6.05 4.06
N ARG A 40 8.05 6.99 3.14
CA ARG A 40 6.97 7.58 2.35
C ARG A 40 6.29 6.54 1.46
N ALA A 41 7.04 5.65 0.83
CA ALA A 41 6.48 4.57 0.01
C ALA A 41 5.58 3.66 0.84
N LYS A 42 6.02 3.24 2.04
CA LYS A 42 5.20 2.44 2.96
C LYS A 42 3.94 3.17 3.37
N ALA A 43 4.02 4.45 3.71
CA ALA A 43 2.85 5.25 4.06
C ALA A 43 1.83 5.32 2.91
N VAL A 44 2.29 5.54 1.67
CA VAL A 44 1.42 5.59 0.48
C VAL A 44 0.78 4.22 0.20
N VAL A 45 1.53 3.13 0.33
CA VAL A 45 0.98 1.78 0.16
C VAL A 45 -0.02 1.45 1.26
N LEU A 46 0.26 1.83 2.50
CA LEU A 46 -0.64 1.64 3.64
C LEU A 46 -1.94 2.43 3.51
N ASP A 47 -1.90 3.64 2.97
CA ASP A 47 -3.07 4.47 2.68
C ASP A 47 -4.07 3.76 1.75
N GLN A 48 -3.60 2.85 0.88
CA GLN A 48 -4.47 2.05 0.00
C GLN A 48 -5.11 0.83 0.66
N VAL A 49 -4.59 0.35 1.80
CA VAL A 49 -5.07 -0.87 2.48
C VAL A 49 -5.69 -0.60 3.85
N PHE A 50 -5.51 0.59 4.41
CA PHE A 50 -6.06 0.98 5.70
C PHE A 50 -7.43 1.63 5.54
N PHE A 51 -8.49 0.89 5.88
CA PHE A 51 -9.84 1.43 5.97
C PHE A 51 -10.10 1.92 7.39
N GLY A 52 -9.90 3.22 7.61
CA GLY A 52 -10.28 3.85 8.87
C GLY A 52 -11.80 3.83 9.06
N LEU A 53 -12.28 3.17 10.11
CA LEU A 53 -13.69 3.18 10.52
C LEU A 53 -13.82 3.95 11.83
N ASP A 54 -14.73 4.93 11.86
CA ASP A 54 -15.19 5.51 13.13
C ASP A 54 -16.02 4.49 13.93
N ALA A 55 -16.27 4.77 15.20
CA ALA A 55 -16.93 3.83 16.10
C ALA A 55 -18.32 3.40 15.62
N GLU A 56 -19.04 4.25 14.89
CA GLU A 56 -20.36 3.91 14.35
C GLU A 56 -20.25 2.97 13.16
N LYS A 57 -19.39 3.29 12.18
CA LYS A 57 -19.12 2.43 11.04
C LYS A 57 -18.56 1.09 11.46
N PHE A 58 -17.72 1.05 12.48
CA PHE A 58 -17.19 -0.18 13.05
C PHE A 58 -18.30 -1.07 13.61
N ARG A 59 -19.19 -0.53 14.47
CA ARG A 59 -20.34 -1.29 14.99
C ARG A 59 -21.24 -1.83 13.89
N ARG A 60 -21.54 -1.01 12.87
CA ARG A 60 -22.34 -1.44 11.72
C ARG A 60 -21.64 -2.54 10.93
N PHE A 61 -20.34 -2.42 10.71
CA PHE A 61 -19.54 -3.43 10.04
C PHE A 61 -19.54 -4.77 10.80
N THR A 62 -19.32 -4.73 12.12
CA THR A 62 -19.39 -5.93 12.99
C THR A 62 -20.76 -6.59 12.94
N ALA A 63 -21.85 -5.81 13.03
CA ALA A 63 -23.21 -6.35 12.93
C ALA A 63 -23.48 -7.03 11.56
N MET A 64 -22.88 -6.54 10.48
CA MET A 64 -22.97 -7.20 9.16
C MET A 64 -22.14 -8.48 9.08
N LEU A 65 -21.01 -8.57 9.78
CA LEU A 65 -20.18 -9.78 9.85
C LEU A 65 -20.84 -10.89 10.67
N ASP A 66 -21.48 -10.53 11.78
CA ASP A 66 -22.14 -11.48 12.69
C ASP A 66 -23.49 -11.97 12.14
N ALA A 67 -24.05 -11.27 11.16
CA ALA A 67 -25.31 -11.66 10.53
C ALA A 67 -25.13 -12.91 9.64
N PRO A 68 -26.05 -13.88 9.68
CA PRO A 68 -26.01 -15.01 8.77
C PRO A 68 -26.10 -14.54 7.31
N PRO A 69 -25.36 -15.17 6.38
CA PRO A 69 -25.36 -14.76 4.98
C PRO A 69 -26.77 -14.94 4.38
N GLY A 70 -27.36 -13.84 3.91
CA GLY A 70 -28.62 -13.84 3.20
C GLY A 70 -28.47 -14.22 1.72
N PRO A 71 -29.57 -14.58 1.04
CA PRO A 71 -29.54 -14.90 -0.39
C PRO A 71 -29.10 -13.68 -1.22
N ASN A 72 -28.03 -13.84 -2.00
CA ASN A 72 -27.52 -12.81 -2.89
C ASN A 72 -27.54 -13.30 -4.35
N ALA A 73 -28.56 -12.88 -5.10
CA ALA A 73 -28.72 -13.25 -6.51
C ALA A 73 -27.54 -12.82 -7.40
N GLY A 74 -26.87 -11.72 -7.06
CA GLY A 74 -25.66 -11.27 -7.77
C GLY A 74 -24.47 -12.19 -7.53
N LEU A 75 -24.26 -12.60 -6.28
CA LEU A 75 -23.23 -13.58 -5.91
C LEU A 75 -23.50 -14.94 -6.56
N ALA A 76 -24.75 -15.40 -6.55
CA ALA A 76 -25.13 -16.66 -7.21
C ALA A 76 -24.83 -16.63 -8.72
N ARG A 77 -25.16 -15.51 -9.41
CA ARG A 77 -24.80 -15.33 -10.82
C ARG A 77 -23.28 -15.32 -11.01
N LEU A 78 -22.52 -14.65 -10.14
CA LEU A 78 -21.06 -14.61 -10.20
C LEU A 78 -20.44 -16.00 -10.04
N MET A 79 -20.92 -16.79 -9.07
CA MET A 79 -20.42 -18.16 -8.85
C MET A 79 -20.76 -19.12 -9.99
N ALA A 80 -21.80 -18.81 -10.78
CA ALA A 80 -22.15 -19.58 -11.97
C ALA A 80 -21.32 -19.21 -13.22
N VAL A 81 -20.50 -18.15 -13.16
CA VAL A 81 -19.62 -17.77 -14.28
C VAL A 81 -18.49 -18.79 -14.40
N LYS A 82 -18.38 -19.43 -15.56
CA LYS A 82 -17.29 -20.37 -15.85
C LYS A 82 -15.96 -19.58 -15.96
N PRO A 83 -14.94 -19.90 -15.15
CA PRO A 83 -13.68 -19.19 -15.23
C PRO A 83 -12.99 -19.46 -16.58
N PRO A 84 -12.34 -18.46 -17.19
CA PRO A 84 -11.74 -18.59 -18.52
C PRO A 84 -10.54 -19.56 -18.58
N TRP A 85 -9.98 -19.95 -17.43
CA TRP A 85 -8.88 -20.92 -17.32
C TRP A 85 -9.35 -22.37 -17.14
N ASP A 86 -10.66 -22.63 -17.11
CA ASP A 86 -11.26 -23.96 -16.92
C ASP A 86 -11.40 -24.77 -18.23
N THR A 87 -10.73 -24.32 -19.29
CA THR A 87 -10.57 -25.09 -20.53
C THR A 87 -9.51 -26.15 -20.32
N LYS A 88 -9.96 -27.38 -20.03
CA LYS A 88 -9.16 -28.59 -20.16
C LYS A 88 -8.59 -28.62 -21.58
N PRO A 89 -7.25 -28.68 -21.78
CA PRO A 89 -6.71 -28.88 -23.12
C PRO A 89 -7.16 -30.28 -23.58
N ALA A 90 -7.68 -30.34 -24.82
CA ALA A 90 -8.03 -31.57 -25.50
C ALA A 90 -6.78 -32.38 -25.87
#